data_AF-A0A9Q1LIH1-F1
#
_entry.id   AF-A0A9Q1LIH1-F1
#
_cell.length_a   1.000
_cell.length_b   1.000
_cell.length_c   1.000
_cell.angle_alpha   90.00
_cell.angle_beta   90.00
_cell.angle_gamma   90.00
#
_symmetry.space_group_name_H-M   'P 1'
#
loop_
_entity.id
_entity.type
_entity.pdbx_description
1 polymer ?
#
loop_
_entity_poly.entity_id
_entity_poly.type
_entity_poly.pdbx_seq_one_letter_code
_entity_poly.pdbx_strand_id
1 'polypeptide(L)'
;MLELFLKPYYWFRMLCDELHWSFVSGVVIICGVNQGMSSGLSKISTQYYMKDEQKLQPSEAQIYSGIIQLPWIVKPIWGLLTDTVPIIGYRRRPYFILAGLLGAFAMLSLSLNHKLQLASALLFLTGASAAQAVADVTIDACVTENSISHPSLASDMQSLCGVSSSVGQLIGFTIMVTAFCCLIFPRLLINVIWLGVFGVLSIPAALVILVGMILHEPFIHNAAYRQVGQKFLDACKAMWMALKCENVWKPCLYMYISLALSLHIHEGMFYWCTDAKGDCWDHILYGCSRLSSWSSPLPECF
;
A
#
# COMPACT_ATOMS: atom_id res chain seq x y z
N MET A 1 17.23 7.41 -31.76
CA MET A 1 16.60 6.21 -31.16
C MET A 1 17.24 5.84 -29.83
N LEU A 2 18.56 5.56 -29.77
CA LEU A 2 19.27 5.22 -28.52
C LEU A 2 19.20 6.33 -27.44
N GLU A 3 19.29 7.60 -27.82
CA GLU A 3 19.19 8.71 -26.85
C GLU A 3 17.84 8.80 -26.14
N LEU A 4 16.75 8.35 -26.78
CA LEU A 4 15.42 8.38 -26.17
C LEU A 4 15.30 7.34 -25.04
N PHE A 5 15.91 6.17 -25.22
CA PHE A 5 15.93 5.11 -24.20
C PHE A 5 16.87 5.41 -23.04
N LEU A 6 17.91 6.21 -23.25
CA LEU A 6 18.87 6.57 -22.20
C LEU A 6 18.41 7.77 -21.35
N LYS A 7 17.46 8.58 -21.81
CA LYS A 7 16.93 9.73 -21.05
C LYS A 7 16.45 9.37 -19.63
N PRO A 8 15.62 8.32 -19.42
CA PRO A 8 15.21 7.93 -18.07
C PRO A 8 16.38 7.50 -17.19
N TYR A 9 17.39 6.84 -17.77
CA TYR A 9 18.59 6.43 -17.05
C TYR A 9 19.42 7.63 -16.60
N TYR A 10 19.63 8.61 -17.48
CA TYR A 10 20.33 9.85 -17.12
C TYR A 10 19.57 10.67 -16.09
N TRP A 11 18.25 10.74 -16.19
CA TRP A 11 17.39 11.39 -15.19
C TRP A 11 17.49 10.73 -13.82
N PHE A 12 17.44 9.39 -13.78
CA PHE A 12 17.60 8.65 -12.53
C PHE A 12 19.00 8.83 -11.93
N ARG A 13 20.04 8.83 -12.77
CA ARG A 13 21.41 9.07 -12.35
C ARG A 13 21.58 10.48 -11.77
N MET A 14 21.05 11.50 -12.44
CA MET A 14 21.03 12.88 -11.96
C MET A 14 20.40 12.99 -10.57
N LEU A 15 19.26 12.30 -10.34
CA LEU A 15 18.63 12.28 -9.01
C LEU A 15 19.51 11.63 -7.94
N CYS A 16 20.19 10.53 -8.25
CA CYS A 16 21.12 9.88 -7.32
C CYS A 16 22.31 10.77 -6.96
N ASP A 17 22.81 11.54 -7.93
CA ASP A 17 23.96 12.42 -7.74
C ASP A 17 23.59 13.67 -6.92
N GLU A 18 22.40 14.26 -7.15
CA GLU A 18 21.94 15.48 -6.46
C GLU A 18 21.33 15.22 -5.06
N LEU A 19 20.57 14.14 -4.87
CA LEU A 19 19.79 13.88 -3.64
C LEU A 19 20.37 12.78 -2.75
N HIS A 20 21.54 12.27 -3.10
CA HIS A 20 22.17 11.06 -2.58
C HIS A 20 21.42 9.76 -2.92
N TRP A 21 22.20 8.74 -3.31
CA TRP A 21 21.68 7.41 -3.67
C TRP A 21 20.83 6.78 -2.57
N SER A 22 21.18 7.00 -1.29
CA SER A 22 20.48 6.40 -0.14
C SER A 22 19.03 6.87 -0.07
N PHE A 23 18.78 8.16 -0.32
CA PHE A 23 17.43 8.71 -0.32
C PHE A 23 16.63 8.21 -1.52
N VAL A 24 17.21 8.23 -2.72
CA VAL A 24 16.55 7.73 -3.95
C VAL A 24 16.18 6.25 -3.80
N SER A 25 17.07 5.43 -3.23
CA SER A 25 16.77 4.02 -2.94
C SER A 25 15.66 3.86 -1.91
N GLY A 26 15.61 4.74 -0.90
CA GLY A 26 14.53 4.80 0.08
C GLY A 26 13.18 5.09 -0.56
N VAL A 27 13.10 6.07 -1.46
CA VAL A 27 11.88 6.39 -2.22
C VAL A 27 11.44 5.20 -3.06
N VAL A 28 12.36 4.56 -3.78
CA VAL A 28 12.03 3.40 -4.62
C VAL A 28 11.48 2.25 -3.76
N ILE A 29 12.13 1.95 -2.64
CA ILE A 29 11.71 0.85 -1.76
C ILE A 29 10.36 1.16 -1.08
N ILE A 30 10.19 2.36 -0.51
CA ILE A 30 8.97 2.69 0.24
C ILE A 30 7.79 2.93 -0.69
N CYS A 31 7.92 3.81 -1.69
CA CYS A 31 6.81 4.10 -2.61
C CYS A 31 6.53 2.91 -3.54
N GLY A 32 7.56 2.20 -3.99
CA GLY A 32 7.41 1.08 -4.92
C GLY A 32 7.01 -0.20 -4.23
N VAL A 33 7.86 -0.71 -3.33
CA VAL A 33 7.63 -2.02 -2.72
C VAL A 33 6.64 -1.94 -1.56
N ASN A 34 6.87 -1.05 -0.60
CA ASN A 34 6.01 -0.99 0.58
C ASN A 34 4.60 -0.46 0.27
N GLN A 35 4.47 0.60 -0.54
CA GLN A 35 3.17 1.16 -0.93
C GLN A 35 2.60 0.46 -2.17
N GLY A 36 3.32 0.50 -3.30
CA GLY A 36 2.84 -0.03 -4.57
C GLY A 36 2.57 -1.53 -4.57
N MET A 37 3.60 -2.35 -4.34
CA MET A 37 3.51 -3.81 -4.38
C MET A 37 2.55 -4.35 -3.32
N SER A 38 2.62 -3.86 -2.07
CA SER A 38 1.68 -4.26 -1.02
C SER A 38 0.24 -3.92 -1.36
N SER A 39 -0.03 -2.77 -2.00
CA SER A 39 -1.41 -2.41 -2.40
C SER A 39 -1.96 -3.34 -3.49
N GLY A 40 -1.14 -3.76 -4.46
CA GLY A 40 -1.53 -4.72 -5.49
C GLY A 40 -1.82 -6.12 -4.91
N LEU A 41 -0.92 -6.62 -4.05
CA LEU A 41 -1.05 -7.92 -3.39
C LEU A 41 -2.23 -7.96 -2.41
N SER A 42 -2.35 -6.94 -1.56
CA SER A 42 -3.33 -6.92 -0.47
C SER A 42 -4.75 -6.77 -0.99
N LYS A 43 -4.98 -6.00 -2.07
CA LYS A 43 -6.32 -5.84 -2.66
C LYS A 43 -6.90 -7.18 -3.07
N ILE A 44 -6.18 -7.96 -3.89
CA ILE A 44 -6.68 -9.23 -4.39
C ILE A 44 -6.75 -10.27 -3.26
N SER A 45 -5.69 -10.39 -2.46
CA SER A 45 -5.62 -11.40 -1.40
C SER A 45 -6.75 -11.22 -0.36
N THR A 46 -7.03 -9.98 0.03
CA THR A 46 -8.07 -9.68 1.02
C THR A 46 -9.47 -9.94 0.45
N GLN A 47 -9.72 -9.62 -0.82
CA GLN A 47 -11.00 -9.88 -1.48
C GLN A 47 -11.30 -11.38 -1.58
N TYR A 48 -10.34 -12.20 -2.01
CA TYR A 48 -10.50 -13.66 -2.06
C TYR A 48 -10.62 -14.27 -0.66
N TYR A 49 -9.83 -13.80 0.32
CA TYR A 49 -9.93 -14.29 1.69
C TYR A 49 -11.30 -13.99 2.32
N MET A 50 -11.82 -12.76 2.14
CA MET A 50 -13.14 -12.38 2.64
C MET A 50 -14.27 -13.15 1.96
N LYS A 51 -14.13 -13.44 0.65
CA LYS A 51 -15.13 -14.18 -0.12
C LYS A 51 -15.10 -15.69 0.16
N ASP A 52 -13.96 -16.35 -0.03
CA ASP A 52 -13.90 -17.81 -0.12
C ASP A 52 -13.68 -18.49 1.24
N GLU A 53 -12.84 -17.90 2.10
CA GLU A 53 -12.51 -18.47 3.42
C GLU A 53 -13.55 -18.06 4.47
N GLN A 54 -13.91 -16.77 4.51
CA GLN A 54 -14.84 -16.24 5.52
C GLN A 54 -16.31 -16.24 5.06
N LYS A 55 -16.59 -16.47 3.77
CA LYS A 55 -17.95 -16.50 3.19
C LYS A 55 -18.78 -15.26 3.53
N LEU A 56 -18.13 -14.10 3.61
CA LEU A 56 -18.75 -12.85 4.04
C LEU A 56 -19.59 -12.24 2.91
N GLN A 57 -20.70 -11.61 3.32
CA GLN A 57 -21.50 -10.79 2.41
C GLN A 57 -20.66 -9.57 1.94
N PRO A 58 -20.83 -9.09 0.69
CA PRO A 58 -20.11 -7.92 0.19
C PRO A 58 -20.23 -6.66 1.08
N SER A 59 -21.35 -6.49 1.78
CA SER A 59 -21.55 -5.41 2.75
C SER A 59 -20.60 -5.47 3.94
N GLU A 60 -20.34 -6.66 4.48
CA GLU A 60 -19.44 -6.86 5.61
C GLU A 60 -17.97 -6.72 5.20
N ALA A 61 -17.60 -7.23 4.03
CA ALA A 61 -16.26 -7.08 3.46
C ALA A 61 -15.88 -5.61 3.29
N GLN A 62 -16.84 -4.77 2.87
CA GLN A 62 -16.63 -3.32 2.74
C GLN A 62 -16.37 -2.64 4.08
N ILE A 63 -17.09 -3.03 5.15
CA ILE A 63 -16.87 -2.50 6.51
C ILE A 63 -15.45 -2.86 6.98
N TYR A 64 -15.04 -4.13 6.81
CA TYR A 64 -13.71 -4.57 7.22
C TYR A 64 -12.59 -3.90 6.43
N SER A 65 -12.77 -3.70 5.12
CA SER A 65 -11.83 -2.91 4.30
C SER A 65 -11.71 -1.48 4.80
N GLY A 66 -12.83 -0.86 5.22
CA GLY A 66 -12.83 0.46 5.86
C GLY A 66 -12.01 0.49 7.15
N ILE A 67 -12.15 -0.53 8.01
CA ILE A 67 -11.38 -0.65 9.26
C ILE A 67 -9.88 -0.76 8.98
N ILE A 68 -9.48 -1.60 8.02
CA ILE A 68 -8.07 -1.78 7.63
C ILE A 68 -7.48 -0.48 7.06
N GLN A 69 -8.30 0.39 6.46
CA GLN A 69 -7.87 1.69 5.92
C GLN A 69 -7.86 2.82 6.95
N LEU A 70 -8.38 2.63 8.16
CA LEU A 70 -8.35 3.66 9.22
C LEU A 70 -6.96 4.28 9.47
N PRO A 71 -5.85 3.51 9.49
CA PRO A 71 -4.52 4.08 9.68
C PRO A 71 -4.10 5.09 8.61
N TRP A 72 -4.68 5.00 7.40
CA TRP A 72 -4.42 5.93 6.29
C TRP A 72 -5.13 7.27 6.48
N ILE A 73 -6.28 7.28 7.18
CA ILE A 73 -7.01 8.51 7.51
C ILE A 73 -6.26 9.30 8.58
N VAL A 74 -5.65 8.61 9.55
CA VAL A 74 -4.87 9.24 10.63
C VAL A 74 -3.42 9.59 10.23
N LYS A 75 -3.07 9.53 8.94
CA LYS A 75 -1.77 9.96 8.40
C LYS A 75 -1.28 11.33 8.90
N PRO A 76 -2.11 12.38 9.00
CA PRO A 76 -1.64 13.67 9.51
C PRO A 76 -1.08 13.59 10.94
N ILE A 77 -1.62 12.69 11.77
CA ILE A 77 -1.15 12.46 13.14
C ILE A 77 0.22 11.78 13.11
N TRP A 78 0.40 10.77 12.24
CA TRP A 78 1.69 10.12 12.06
C TRP A 78 2.76 11.09 11.55
N GLY A 79 2.42 11.99 10.64
CA GLY A 79 3.34 13.00 10.11
C GLY A 79 3.78 13.99 11.17
N LEU A 80 2.83 14.46 11.97
CA LEU A 80 3.12 15.32 13.10
C LEU A 80 4.02 14.62 14.14
N LEU A 81 3.78 13.33 14.39
CA LEU A 81 4.60 12.54 15.31
C LEU A 81 6.04 12.41 14.81
N THR A 82 6.22 12.07 13.52
CA THR A 82 7.55 11.93 12.90
C THR A 82 8.33 13.24 12.87
N ASP A 83 7.65 14.39 12.81
CA ASP A 83 8.30 15.70 12.78
C ASP A 83 8.67 16.24 14.17
N THR A 84 7.92 15.85 15.21
CA THR A 84 8.02 16.47 16.55
C THR A 84 8.75 15.63 17.59
N VAL A 85 8.73 14.30 17.44
CA VAL A 85 9.32 13.37 18.42
C VAL A 85 10.59 12.75 17.86
N PRO A 86 11.79 13.26 18.19
CA PRO A 86 13.04 12.58 17.87
C PRO A 86 13.20 11.35 18.77
N ILE A 87 13.50 10.19 18.18
CA ILE A 87 13.73 8.94 18.90
C ILE A 87 15.23 8.61 18.86
N ILE A 88 15.87 8.43 20.02
CA ILE A 88 17.30 8.05 20.13
C ILE A 88 18.23 9.06 19.40
N GLY A 89 17.85 10.33 19.34
CA GLY A 89 18.64 11.40 18.71
C GLY A 89 18.59 11.46 17.17
N TYR A 90 17.78 10.58 16.55
CA TYR A 90 17.45 10.61 15.11
C TYR A 90 15.98 11.03 14.92
N ARG A 91 15.65 11.74 13.83
CA ARG A 91 14.25 12.17 13.60
C ARG A 91 13.46 11.15 12.81
N ARG A 92 14.00 10.51 11.78
CA ARG A 92 13.23 9.68 10.83
C ARG A 92 13.67 8.23 10.75
N ARG A 93 14.97 7.97 10.88
CA ARG A 93 15.55 6.62 10.93
C ARG A 93 14.80 5.61 11.83
N PRO A 94 14.49 5.94 13.11
CA PRO A 94 13.84 5.01 14.02
C PRO A 94 12.40 4.68 13.62
N TYR A 95 11.69 5.60 12.95
CA TYR A 95 10.31 5.36 12.50
C TYR A 95 10.23 4.30 11.41
N PHE A 96 11.19 4.28 10.47
CA PHE A 96 11.29 3.21 9.49
C PHE A 96 11.53 1.85 10.15
N ILE A 97 12.45 1.77 11.12
CA ILE A 97 12.75 0.51 11.80
C ILE A 97 11.53 0.04 12.61
N LEU A 98 10.88 0.93 13.36
CA LEU A 98 9.68 0.60 14.14
C LEU A 98 8.51 0.17 13.25
N ALA A 99 8.27 0.88 12.14
CA ALA A 99 7.25 0.52 11.17
C ALA A 99 7.55 -0.86 10.56
N GLY A 100 8.79 -1.10 10.13
CA GLY A 100 9.20 -2.38 9.58
C GLY A 100 9.06 -3.54 10.57
N LEU A 101 9.43 -3.35 11.84
CA LEU A 101 9.25 -4.35 12.89
C LEU A 101 7.78 -4.64 13.17
N LEU A 102 6.94 -3.60 13.25
CA LEU A 102 5.50 -3.74 13.45
C LEU A 102 4.85 -4.50 12.28
N GLY A 103 5.20 -4.14 11.04
CA GLY A 103 4.72 -4.81 9.84
C GLY A 103 5.18 -6.27 9.76
N ALA A 104 6.46 -6.53 10.07
CA ALA A 104 7.00 -7.89 10.11
C ALA A 104 6.29 -8.73 11.16
N PHE A 105 6.10 -8.21 12.38
CA PHE A 105 5.41 -8.90 13.45
C PHE A 105 3.96 -9.23 13.07
N ALA A 106 3.23 -8.28 12.48
CA ALA A 106 1.86 -8.48 12.05
C ALA A 106 1.74 -9.56 10.96
N MET A 107 2.60 -9.51 9.94
CA MET A 107 2.58 -10.48 8.82
C MET A 107 3.04 -11.87 9.25
N LEU A 108 4.07 -11.95 10.11
CA LEU A 108 4.59 -13.22 10.61
C LEU A 108 3.59 -13.87 11.58
N SER A 109 2.89 -13.08 12.40
CA SER A 109 1.80 -13.57 13.27
C SER A 109 0.62 -14.11 12.47
N LEU A 110 0.28 -13.48 11.35
CA LEU A 110 -0.76 -13.93 10.42
C LEU A 110 -0.33 -15.23 9.70
N SER A 111 0.94 -15.32 9.31
CA SER A 111 1.52 -16.49 8.66
C SER A 111 1.54 -17.73 9.57
N LEU A 112 1.96 -17.59 10.83
CA LEU A 112 2.12 -18.73 11.75
C LEU A 112 0.79 -19.29 12.27
N ASN A 113 -0.27 -18.49 12.35
CA ASN A 113 -1.52 -18.88 13.00
C ASN A 113 -2.65 -19.08 11.97
N HIS A 114 -2.79 -20.30 11.45
CA HIS A 114 -3.80 -20.63 10.41
C HIS A 114 -5.26 -20.69 10.92
N LYS A 115 -5.51 -20.58 12.23
CA LYS A 115 -6.86 -20.62 12.84
C LYS A 115 -7.15 -19.37 13.68
N LEU A 116 -6.78 -18.20 13.17
CA LEU A 116 -7.07 -16.94 13.86
C LEU A 116 -8.57 -16.62 13.79
N GLN A 117 -9.13 -16.21 14.93
CA GLN A 117 -10.46 -15.62 14.97
C GLN A 117 -10.47 -14.33 14.13
N LEU A 118 -11.57 -14.06 13.41
CA LEU A 118 -11.70 -12.92 12.49
C LEU A 118 -11.20 -11.60 13.09
N ALA A 119 -11.55 -11.32 14.35
CA ALA A 119 -11.10 -10.12 15.07
C ALA A 119 -9.57 -9.99 15.18
N SER A 120 -8.87 -11.09 15.46
CA SER A 120 -7.41 -11.11 15.56
C SER A 120 -6.72 -10.95 14.21
N ALA A 121 -7.27 -11.56 13.15
CA ALA A 121 -6.77 -11.36 11.78
C ALA A 121 -6.93 -9.90 11.33
N LEU A 122 -8.08 -9.28 11.61
CA LEU A 122 -8.34 -7.86 11.33
C LEU A 122 -7.40 -6.95 12.11
N LEU A 123 -7.10 -7.26 13.37
CA LEU A 123 -6.15 -6.50 14.17
C LEU A 123 -4.74 -6.53 13.56
N PHE A 124 -4.24 -7.71 13.16
CA PHE A 124 -2.93 -7.82 12.51
C PHE A 124 -2.89 -7.13 11.14
N LEU A 125 -3.93 -7.29 10.31
CA LEU A 125 -4.04 -6.58 9.03
C LEU A 125 -4.06 -5.05 9.21
N THR A 126 -4.78 -4.56 10.22
CA THR A 126 -4.82 -3.14 10.57
C THR A 126 -3.46 -2.66 11.08
N GLY A 127 -2.77 -3.47 11.89
CA GLY A 127 -1.41 -3.19 12.36
C GLY A 127 -0.38 -3.11 11.22
N ALA A 128 -0.46 -4.00 10.24
CA ALA A 128 0.37 -3.95 9.05
C ALA A 128 0.05 -2.74 8.16
N SER A 129 -1.23 -2.40 8.00
CA SER A 129 -1.66 -1.17 7.32
C SER A 129 -1.13 0.09 8.02
N ALA A 130 -1.13 0.10 9.35
CA ALA A 130 -0.55 1.18 10.14
C ALA A 130 0.96 1.29 9.96
N ALA A 131 1.68 0.17 9.97
CA ALA A 131 3.11 0.14 9.66
C ALA A 131 3.40 0.71 8.26
N GLN A 132 2.62 0.32 7.26
CA GLN A 132 2.75 0.85 5.90
C GLN A 132 2.51 2.37 5.86
N ALA A 133 1.45 2.85 6.52
CA ALA A 133 1.11 4.27 6.58
C ALA A 133 2.19 5.10 7.28
N VAL A 134 2.79 4.61 8.37
CA VAL A 134 3.87 5.30 9.08
C VAL A 134 5.12 5.41 8.19
N ALA A 135 5.51 4.34 7.52
CA ALA A 135 6.66 4.35 6.61
C ALA A 135 6.43 5.29 5.41
N ASP A 136 5.22 5.31 4.86
CA ASP A 136 4.80 6.18 3.75
C ASP A 136 4.88 7.67 4.13
N VAL A 137 4.31 8.03 5.28
CA VAL A 137 4.38 9.42 5.76
C VAL A 137 5.81 9.85 6.10
N THR A 138 6.64 8.92 6.60
CA THR A 138 8.04 9.22 6.91
C THR A 138 8.86 9.51 5.63
N ILE A 139 8.62 8.76 4.54
CA ILE A 139 9.30 9.03 3.27
C ILE A 139 8.76 10.30 2.59
N ASP A 140 7.46 10.57 2.68
CA ASP A 140 6.86 11.81 2.16
C ASP A 140 7.43 13.05 2.87
N ALA A 141 7.66 12.97 4.18
CA ALA A 141 8.34 14.02 4.93
C ALA A 141 9.79 14.22 4.45
N CYS A 142 10.50 13.13 4.08
CA CYS A 142 11.83 13.20 3.48
C CYS A 142 11.81 13.85 2.10
N VAL A 143 10.86 13.46 1.24
CA VAL A 143 10.68 14.08 -0.08
C VAL A 143 10.36 15.56 0.06
N THR A 144 9.54 15.94 1.05
CA THR A 144 9.17 17.34 1.30
C THR A 144 10.37 18.16 1.81
N GLU A 145 11.18 17.63 2.73
CA GLU A 145 12.38 18.36 3.19
C GLU A 145 13.39 18.54 2.04
N ASN A 146 13.60 17.49 1.23
CA ASN A 146 14.49 17.55 0.08
C ASN A 146 13.95 18.46 -1.03
N SER A 147 12.64 18.54 -1.24
CA SER A 147 12.04 19.43 -2.24
C SER A 147 12.13 20.90 -1.82
N ILE A 148 12.11 21.20 -0.53
CA ILE A 148 12.38 22.54 -0.01
C ILE A 148 13.86 22.91 -0.21
N SER A 149 14.78 21.97 0.04
CA SER A 149 16.22 22.20 -0.19
C SER A 149 16.58 22.29 -1.68
N HIS A 150 15.89 21.55 -2.55
CA HIS A 150 16.11 21.52 -3.99
C HIS A 150 14.81 21.76 -4.78
N PRO A 151 14.32 23.02 -4.86
CA PRO A 151 13.03 23.34 -5.47
C PRO A 151 12.94 22.97 -6.95
N SER A 152 14.05 23.02 -7.69
CA SER A 152 14.11 22.65 -9.10
C SER A 152 13.83 21.16 -9.35
N LEU A 153 14.12 20.31 -8.37
CA LEU A 153 13.96 18.85 -8.45
C LEU A 153 12.65 18.37 -7.81
N ALA A 154 11.83 19.26 -7.25
CA ALA A 154 10.61 18.89 -6.52
C ALA A 154 9.64 18.06 -7.38
N SER A 155 9.44 18.44 -8.64
CA SER A 155 8.60 17.69 -9.58
C SER A 155 9.18 16.33 -9.96
N ASP A 156 10.51 16.23 -10.05
CA ASP A 156 11.20 14.98 -10.36
C ASP A 156 11.09 13.99 -9.21
N MET A 157 11.21 14.44 -7.96
CA MET A 157 11.01 13.59 -6.78
C MET A 157 9.59 13.04 -6.72
N GLN A 158 8.58 13.87 -6.97
CA GLN A 158 7.18 13.41 -6.99
C GLN A 158 6.92 12.44 -8.14
N SER A 159 7.53 12.68 -9.30
CA SER A 159 7.46 11.76 -10.46
C SER A 159 8.12 10.41 -10.13
N LEU A 160 9.25 10.42 -9.40
CA LEU A 160 9.91 9.21 -8.93
C LEU A 160 9.00 8.40 -7.99
N CYS A 161 8.33 9.06 -7.04
CA CYS A 161 7.36 8.40 -6.15
C CYS A 161 6.23 7.73 -6.96
N GLY A 162 5.66 8.47 -7.92
CA GLY A 162 4.57 7.98 -8.77
C GLY A 162 4.97 6.79 -9.65
N VAL A 163 6.07 6.93 -10.40
CA VAL A 163 6.58 5.85 -11.27
C VAL A 163 6.94 4.61 -10.44
N SER A 164 7.62 4.80 -9.30
CA SER A 164 7.96 3.70 -8.40
C SER A 164 6.72 2.96 -7.91
N SER A 165 5.70 3.69 -7.43
CA SER A 165 4.45 3.11 -6.95
C SER A 165 3.70 2.35 -8.05
N SER A 166 3.63 2.89 -9.27
CA SER A 166 3.03 2.20 -10.42
C SER A 166 3.76 0.91 -10.80
N VAL A 167 5.11 0.93 -10.85
CA VAL A 167 5.92 -0.26 -11.13
C VAL A 167 5.71 -1.31 -10.03
N GLY A 168 5.70 -0.89 -8.77
CA GLY A 168 5.41 -1.76 -7.63
C GLY A 168 4.04 -2.43 -7.73
N GLN A 169 2.99 -1.67 -8.05
CA GLN A 169 1.64 -2.21 -8.26
C GLN A 169 1.61 -3.27 -9.37
N LEU A 170 2.27 -3.00 -10.50
CA LEU A 170 2.33 -3.95 -11.63
C LEU A 170 3.00 -5.28 -11.22
N ILE A 171 4.11 -5.19 -10.49
CA ILE A 171 4.80 -6.36 -9.93
C ILE A 171 3.89 -7.12 -8.98
N GLY A 172 3.22 -6.41 -8.05
CA GLY A 172 2.27 -7.00 -7.11
C GLY A 172 1.13 -7.75 -7.80
N PHE A 173 0.53 -7.17 -8.83
CA PHE A 173 -0.51 -7.82 -9.63
C PHE A 173 0.01 -9.05 -10.37
N THR A 174 1.21 -8.98 -10.95
CA THR A 174 1.79 -10.10 -11.69
C THR A 174 2.13 -11.28 -10.78
N ILE A 175 2.67 -11.02 -9.59
CA ILE A 175 2.93 -12.05 -8.58
C ILE A 175 1.62 -12.74 -8.20
N MET A 176 0.55 -11.97 -7.97
CA MET A 176 -0.74 -12.53 -7.58
C MET A 176 -1.39 -13.36 -8.69
N VAL A 177 -1.36 -12.88 -9.94
CA VAL A 177 -1.86 -13.64 -11.10
C VAL A 177 -1.07 -14.92 -11.27
N THR A 178 0.26 -14.88 -11.12
CA THR A 178 1.10 -16.07 -11.20
C THR A 178 0.76 -17.06 -10.10
N ALA A 179 0.61 -16.58 -8.85
CA ALA A 179 0.20 -17.41 -7.72
C ALA A 179 -1.18 -18.05 -7.95
N PHE A 180 -2.14 -17.29 -8.50
CA PHE A 180 -3.48 -17.78 -8.81
C PHE A 180 -3.49 -18.79 -9.96
N CYS A 181 -2.72 -18.56 -11.04
CA CYS A 181 -2.58 -19.52 -12.14
C CYS A 181 -1.92 -20.83 -11.67
N CYS A 182 -0.99 -20.76 -10.71
CA CYS A 182 -0.43 -21.97 -10.10
C CYS A 182 -1.44 -22.75 -9.24
N LEU A 183 -2.51 -22.12 -8.71
CA LEU A 183 -3.59 -22.82 -7.98
C LEU A 183 -4.43 -23.75 -8.89
N ILE A 184 -4.38 -23.60 -10.22
CA ILE A 184 -5.11 -24.43 -11.17
C ILE A 184 -4.46 -25.82 -11.34
N PHE A 185 -3.19 -25.98 -10.96
CA PHE A 185 -2.50 -27.28 -10.94
C PHE A 185 -2.31 -27.75 -9.48
N PRO A 186 -2.57 -29.03 -9.20
CA PRO A 186 -3.71 -29.56 -8.45
C PRO A 186 -3.83 -29.15 -6.96
N ARG A 187 -5.05 -29.37 -6.43
CA ARG A 187 -5.62 -29.13 -5.08
C ARG A 187 -4.80 -29.50 -3.82
N LEU A 188 -3.56 -29.98 -3.95
CA LEU A 188 -2.69 -30.42 -2.85
C LEU A 188 -1.73 -29.31 -2.34
N LEU A 189 -1.59 -28.19 -3.07
CA LEU A 189 -0.64 -27.11 -2.75
C LEU A 189 -1.30 -25.87 -2.09
N ILE A 190 -2.54 -25.95 -1.63
CA ILE A 190 -3.25 -24.79 -1.03
C ILE A 190 -2.52 -24.30 0.24
N ASN A 191 -2.05 -25.20 1.11
CA ASN A 191 -1.35 -24.82 2.35
C ASN A 191 0.06 -24.24 2.13
N VAL A 192 0.75 -24.61 1.04
CA VAL A 192 2.11 -24.11 0.76
C VAL A 192 2.08 -22.73 0.09
N ILE A 193 1.01 -22.40 -0.65
CA ILE A 193 0.85 -21.11 -1.32
C ILE A 193 0.48 -19.99 -0.33
N TRP A 194 -0.38 -20.24 0.66
CA TRP A 194 -0.64 -19.24 1.71
C TRP A 194 0.63 -18.90 2.50
N LEU A 195 1.44 -19.91 2.84
CA LEU A 195 2.73 -19.72 3.51
C LEU A 195 3.74 -18.97 2.62
N GLY A 196 3.73 -19.22 1.30
CA GLY A 196 4.56 -18.52 0.33
C GLY A 196 4.15 -17.06 0.11
N VAL A 197 2.85 -16.76 0.00
CA VAL A 197 2.34 -15.39 -0.19
C VAL A 197 2.57 -14.53 1.07
N PHE A 198 2.34 -15.08 2.27
CA PHE A 198 2.66 -14.38 3.51
C PHE A 198 4.18 -14.26 3.77
N GLY A 199 4.98 -15.22 3.31
CA GLY A 199 6.44 -15.11 3.30
C GLY A 199 6.94 -13.99 2.37
N VAL A 200 6.34 -13.85 1.18
CA VAL A 200 6.59 -12.75 0.24
C VAL A 200 6.15 -11.40 0.82
N LEU A 201 5.10 -11.36 1.64
CA LEU A 201 4.67 -10.14 2.36
C LEU A 201 5.60 -9.71 3.50
N SER A 202 6.51 -10.60 3.96
CA SER A 202 7.59 -10.21 4.88
C SER A 202 8.69 -9.39 4.19
N ILE A 203 8.81 -9.50 2.86
CA ILE A 203 9.84 -8.81 2.06
C ILE A 203 9.67 -7.28 2.15
N PRO A 204 8.47 -6.68 1.94
CA PRO A 204 8.27 -5.25 2.18
C PRO A 204 8.69 -4.79 3.58
N ALA A 205 8.33 -5.54 4.62
CA ALA A 205 8.68 -5.18 5.99
C ALA A 205 10.20 -5.20 6.24
N ALA A 206 10.90 -6.23 5.74
CA ALA A 206 12.35 -6.30 5.82
C ALA A 206 13.04 -5.17 5.04
N LEU A 207 12.50 -4.81 3.87
CA LEU A 207 13.01 -3.71 3.06
C LEU A 207 12.78 -2.34 3.73
N VAL A 208 11.67 -2.15 4.45
CA VAL A 208 11.43 -0.93 5.24
C VAL A 208 12.48 -0.81 6.36
N ILE A 209 12.81 -1.91 7.04
CA ILE A 209 13.91 -1.93 8.03
C ILE A 209 15.24 -1.59 7.35
N LEU A 210 15.51 -2.14 6.16
CA LEU A 210 16.72 -1.85 5.39
C LEU A 210 16.82 -0.36 5.03
N VAL A 211 15.73 0.29 4.62
CA VAL A 211 15.70 1.75 4.40
C VAL A 211 16.03 2.51 5.67
N GLY A 212 15.49 2.08 6.82
CA GLY A 212 15.88 2.62 8.12
C GLY A 212 17.36 2.41 8.48
N MET A 213 18.05 1.46 7.86
CA MET A 213 19.50 1.29 8.07
C MET A 213 20.34 2.10 7.07
N ILE A 214 19.87 2.22 5.83
CA ILE A 214 20.57 2.89 4.72
C ILE A 214 20.40 4.41 4.77
N LEU A 215 19.26 4.91 5.26
CA LEU A 215 18.98 6.34 5.30
C LEU A 215 19.95 7.04 6.25
N HIS A 216 20.85 7.82 5.68
CA HIS A 216 21.84 8.58 6.44
C HIS A 216 21.21 9.88 6.94
N GLU A 217 21.03 10.00 8.26
CA GLU A 217 20.49 11.19 8.91
C GLU A 217 21.50 11.74 9.92
N PRO A 218 21.78 13.07 9.94
CA PRO A 218 22.68 13.65 10.91
C PRO A 218 22.14 13.49 12.34
N PHE A 219 23.00 13.02 13.25
CA PHE A 219 22.65 12.86 14.65
C PHE A 219 22.45 14.21 15.34
N ILE A 220 21.31 14.41 16.01
CA ILE A 220 21.00 15.65 16.71
C ILE A 220 21.46 15.54 18.16
N HIS A 221 22.58 16.19 18.48
CA HIS A 221 23.07 16.34 19.85
C HIS A 221 22.12 17.28 20.63
N ASN A 222 21.69 16.91 21.84
CA ASN A 222 20.70 17.63 22.67
C ASN A 222 19.30 17.79 22.06
N ALA A 223 18.66 16.66 21.69
CA ALA A 223 17.22 16.66 21.50
C ALA A 223 16.52 17.04 22.82
N ALA A 224 16.09 18.29 22.95
CA ALA A 224 15.37 18.79 24.12
C ALA A 224 14.01 18.10 24.25
N TYR A 225 14.00 16.87 24.77
CA TYR A 225 12.81 16.02 24.97
C TYR A 225 11.72 16.74 25.77
N ARG A 226 12.13 17.67 26.64
CA ARG A 226 11.24 18.52 27.47
C ARG A 226 10.40 19.51 26.65
N GLN A 227 10.81 19.86 25.42
CA GLN A 227 10.10 20.79 24.52
C GLN A 227 9.25 20.08 23.46
N VAL A 228 9.24 18.74 23.41
CA VAL A 228 8.49 17.98 22.40
C VAL A 228 7.01 18.33 22.41
N GLY A 229 6.40 18.44 23.60
CA GLY A 229 4.99 18.82 23.72
C GLY A 229 4.70 20.24 23.21
N GLN A 230 5.62 21.18 23.41
CA GLN A 230 5.48 22.55 22.88
C GLN A 230 5.62 22.56 21.36
N LYS A 231 6.63 21.87 20.81
CA LYS A 231 6.82 21.71 19.36
C LYS A 231 5.61 21.05 18.69
N PHE A 232 5.02 20.05 19.33
CA PHE A 232 3.81 19.40 18.86
C PHE A 232 2.63 20.37 18.80
N LEU A 233 2.39 21.12 19.87
CA LEU A 233 1.33 22.14 19.91
C LEU A 233 1.55 23.24 18.86
N ASP A 234 2.79 23.67 18.66
CA ASP A 234 3.12 24.70 17.68
C ASP A 234 2.94 24.18 16.24
N ALA A 235 3.32 22.93 15.97
CA ALA A 235 3.08 22.29 14.69
C ALA A 235 1.57 22.04 14.43
N CYS A 236 0.78 21.66 15.45
CA CYS A 236 -0.69 21.63 15.36
C CYS A 236 -1.27 23.01 15.00
N LYS A 237 -0.81 24.07 15.67
CA LYS A 237 -1.26 25.44 15.38
C LYS A 237 -0.88 25.86 13.96
N ALA A 238 0.34 25.56 13.51
CA ALA A 238 0.79 25.86 12.16
C ALA A 238 -0.06 25.12 11.11
N MET A 239 -0.34 23.84 11.33
CA MET A 239 -1.22 23.04 10.46
C MET A 239 -2.64 23.62 10.41
N TRP A 240 -3.19 24.03 11.55
CA TRP A 240 -4.50 24.68 11.62
C TRP A 240 -4.54 26.02 10.86
N MET A 241 -3.46 26.80 10.95
CA MET A 241 -3.34 28.05 10.19
C MET A 241 -3.21 27.79 8.69
N ALA A 242 -2.44 26.77 8.27
CA ALA A 242 -2.31 26.38 6.87
C ALA A 242 -3.65 25.91 6.27
N LEU A 243 -4.46 25.17 7.04
CA LEU A 243 -5.81 24.75 6.65
C LEU A 243 -6.78 25.92 6.43
N LYS A 244 -6.55 27.07 7.07
CA LYS A 244 -7.38 28.27 6.85
C LYS A 244 -6.99 29.03 5.57
N CYS A 245 -5.82 28.76 5.00
CA CYS A 245 -5.38 29.44 3.79
C CYS A 245 -6.25 29.02 2.60
N GLU A 246 -6.77 30.01 1.87
CA GLU A 246 -7.67 29.81 0.72
C GLU A 246 -7.04 28.95 -0.38
N ASN A 247 -5.73 29.11 -0.58
CA ASN A 247 -4.96 28.34 -1.56
C ASN A 247 -4.83 26.85 -1.18
N VAL A 248 -5.13 26.46 0.06
CA VAL A 248 -5.01 25.09 0.56
C VAL A 248 -6.39 24.43 0.67
N TRP A 249 -7.35 25.05 1.35
CA TRP A 249 -8.65 24.39 1.61
C TRP A 249 -9.52 24.25 0.37
N LYS A 250 -9.43 25.18 -0.61
CA LYS A 250 -10.22 25.08 -1.86
C LYS A 250 -9.86 23.83 -2.68
N PRO A 251 -8.58 23.56 -3.00
CA PRO A 251 -8.20 22.29 -3.63
C PRO A 251 -8.58 21.07 -2.80
N CYS A 252 -8.38 21.09 -1.47
CA CYS A 252 -8.75 19.97 -0.61
C CYS A 252 -10.26 19.68 -0.65
N LEU A 253 -11.10 20.73 -0.62
CA LEU A 253 -12.54 20.59 -0.72
C LEU A 253 -12.96 20.04 -2.09
N TYR A 254 -12.35 20.54 -3.16
CA TYR A 254 -12.58 20.03 -4.51
C TYR A 254 -12.24 18.53 -4.62
N MET A 255 -11.06 18.13 -4.12
CA MET A 255 -10.65 16.72 -4.10
C MET A 255 -11.61 15.86 -3.26
N TYR A 256 -12.01 16.34 -2.08
CA TYR A 256 -12.95 15.63 -1.22
C TYR A 256 -14.30 15.42 -1.89
N ILE A 257 -14.89 16.48 -2.48
CA ILE A 257 -16.17 16.40 -3.18
C ILE A 257 -16.05 15.47 -4.39
N SER A 258 -14.96 15.56 -5.16
CA SER A 258 -14.72 14.70 -6.31
C SER A 258 -14.62 13.21 -5.93
N LEU A 259 -13.95 12.90 -4.81
CA LEU A 259 -13.84 11.53 -4.31
C LEU A 259 -15.15 11.02 -3.69
N ALA A 260 -15.88 11.88 -2.98
CA ALA A 260 -17.17 11.52 -2.37
C ALA A 260 -18.27 11.27 -3.41
N LEU A 261 -18.22 11.98 -4.55
CA LEU A 261 -19.12 11.76 -5.69
C LEU A 261 -18.74 10.53 -6.53
N SER A 262 -17.54 10.00 -6.38
CA SER A 262 -17.11 8.80 -7.09
C SER A 262 -17.76 7.57 -6.45
N LEU A 263 -18.78 7.00 -7.12
CA LEU A 263 -19.40 5.75 -6.70
C LEU A 263 -18.40 4.60 -6.84
N HIS A 264 -17.94 4.08 -5.71
CA HIS A 264 -16.96 2.99 -5.67
C HIS A 264 -17.68 1.62 -5.79
N ILE A 265 -17.96 1.17 -7.02
CA ILE A 265 -18.73 -0.08 -7.30
C ILE A 265 -17.83 -1.33 -7.38
N HIS A 266 -16.52 -1.17 -7.14
CA HIS A 266 -15.52 -2.22 -7.36
C HIS A 266 -15.80 -3.55 -6.62
N GLU A 267 -16.18 -3.49 -5.34
CA GLU A 267 -16.47 -4.70 -4.55
C GLU A 267 -17.72 -5.44 -5.06
N GLY A 268 -18.79 -4.70 -5.38
CA GLY A 268 -20.01 -5.29 -5.94
C GLY A 268 -19.76 -5.95 -7.30
N MET A 269 -18.98 -5.30 -8.17
CA MET A 269 -18.57 -5.86 -9.46
C MET A 269 -17.69 -7.11 -9.29
N PHE A 270 -16.76 -7.12 -8.33
CA PHE A 270 -15.92 -8.29 -8.06
C PHE A 270 -16.77 -9.50 -7.63
N TYR A 271 -17.68 -9.32 -6.67
CA TYR A 271 -18.59 -10.38 -6.22
C TYR A 271 -19.51 -10.86 -7.35
N TRP A 272 -20.08 -9.94 -8.15
CA TRP A 272 -20.92 -10.29 -9.29
C TRP A 272 -20.18 -11.12 -10.35
N CYS A 273 -18.98 -10.67 -10.78
CA CYS A 273 -18.15 -11.37 -11.76
C CYS A 273 -17.65 -12.74 -11.26
N THR A 274 -17.55 -12.94 -9.94
CA THR A 274 -17.07 -14.19 -9.35
C THR A 274 -18.20 -15.15 -8.98
N ASP A 275 -19.42 -14.66 -8.70
CA ASP A 275 -20.61 -15.51 -8.50
C ASP A 275 -21.25 -15.96 -9.83
N ALA A 276 -21.20 -15.14 -10.88
CA ALA A 276 -21.64 -15.52 -12.22
C ALA A 276 -20.87 -16.73 -12.80
N LYS A 277 -19.77 -17.15 -12.15
CA LYS A 277 -18.97 -18.32 -12.51
C LYS A 277 -19.56 -19.64 -12.06
N GLY A 278 -20.61 -19.66 -11.22
CA GLY A 278 -21.35 -20.87 -10.90
C GLY A 278 -21.96 -21.54 -12.14
N ASP A 279 -22.47 -20.73 -13.09
CA ASP A 279 -23.16 -21.24 -14.29
C ASP A 279 -22.36 -21.07 -15.59
N CYS A 280 -21.43 -20.10 -15.66
CA CYS A 280 -20.74 -19.77 -16.91
C CYS A 280 -19.51 -20.66 -17.21
N TRP A 281 -18.79 -21.14 -16.19
CA TRP A 281 -17.59 -21.99 -16.42
C TRP A 281 -17.95 -23.41 -16.86
N ASP A 282 -19.07 -23.94 -16.39
CA ASP A 282 -19.58 -25.23 -16.87
C ASP A 282 -20.03 -25.13 -18.33
N HIS A 283 -20.61 -24.01 -18.77
CA HIS A 283 -20.98 -23.81 -20.17
C HIS A 283 -19.79 -23.67 -21.13
N ILE A 284 -18.64 -23.16 -20.68
CA ILE A 284 -17.44 -23.02 -21.53
C ILE A 284 -16.63 -24.33 -21.57
N LEU A 285 -16.56 -25.08 -20.46
CA LEU A 285 -15.85 -26.36 -20.41
C LEU A 285 -16.70 -27.54 -20.94
N TYR A 286 -18.02 -27.56 -20.74
CA TYR A 286 -18.91 -28.57 -21.33
C TYR A 286 -19.47 -28.18 -22.70
N GLY A 287 -19.53 -26.90 -23.06
CA GLY A 287 -20.01 -26.43 -24.36
C GLY A 287 -19.14 -26.84 -25.55
N CYS A 288 -17.86 -27.18 -25.32
CA CYS A 288 -16.98 -27.71 -26.36
C CYS A 288 -17.26 -29.19 -26.70
N SER A 289 -18.06 -29.90 -25.90
CA SER A 289 -18.44 -31.31 -26.13
C SER A 289 -19.85 -31.51 -26.71
N ARG A 290 -20.65 -30.45 -26.83
CA ARG A 290 -22.08 -30.53 -27.24
C ARG A 290 -22.45 -29.63 -28.41
N LEU A 291 -21.49 -29.29 -29.26
CA LEU A 291 -21.68 -28.54 -30.50
C LEU A 291 -22.24 -29.38 -31.68
N SER A 292 -22.99 -30.46 -31.41
CA SER A 292 -23.63 -31.28 -32.45
C SER A 292 -25.16 -31.38 -32.35
N SER A 293 -25.83 -30.63 -31.47
CA SER A 293 -27.29 -30.66 -31.39
C SER A 293 -27.88 -29.33 -30.91
N TRP A 294 -27.91 -28.33 -31.80
CA TRP A 294 -28.71 -27.12 -31.64
C TRP A 294 -30.13 -27.37 -32.13
N SER A 295 -31.10 -27.49 -31.21
CA SER A 295 -32.53 -27.23 -31.51
C SER A 295 -33.36 -27.15 -30.22
N SER A 296 -33.53 -25.94 -29.65
CA SER A 296 -34.75 -25.41 -28.99
C SER A 296 -34.43 -24.25 -28.00
N PRO A 297 -35.39 -23.33 -27.75
CA PRO A 297 -35.12 -21.93 -27.38
C PRO A 297 -35.01 -21.64 -25.88
N LEU A 298 -34.32 -20.54 -25.57
CA LEU A 298 -34.16 -19.92 -24.24
C LEU A 298 -35.50 -19.52 -23.59
N PRO A 299 -35.71 -19.69 -22.27
CA PRO A 299 -36.78 -19.00 -21.55
C PRO A 299 -36.31 -17.64 -21.01
N GLU A 300 -37.21 -16.66 -21.12
CA GLU A 300 -37.12 -15.29 -20.61
C GLU A 300 -37.10 -15.27 -19.07
N CYS A 301 -36.24 -14.43 -18.47
CA CYS A 301 -36.31 -14.10 -17.04
C CYS A 301 -36.91 -12.69 -16.87
N PHE A 302 -38.08 -12.65 -16.22
CA PHE A 302 -38.61 -11.47 -15.51
C PHE A 302 -37.87 -11.25 -14.19
#